data_AF-A0A1I7WLI5-F1
#
_entry.id   AF-A0A1I7WLI5-F1
#
_cell.length_a   1.000
_cell.length_b   1.000
_cell.length_c   1.000
_cell.angle_alpha   90.00
_cell.angle_beta   90.00
_cell.angle_gamma   90.00
#
_symmetry.space_group_name_H-M   'P 1'
#
loop_
_entity.id
_entity.type
_entity.pdbx_description
1 polymer ?
#
loop_
_entity_poly.entity_id
_entity_poly.type
_entity_poly.pdbx_seq_one_letter_code
_entity_poly.pdbx_strand_id
1 'polypeptide(L)'
;MRIILLAIFYGPEFNKEKTTARDKAKIELLEKYGGEEHLAVPPKELLLGQTENYVEYSRKGKIVKGGESPKIKSRYEEDVYPLNHTSVFGSYWTDGQWGYKCCHSLMKNLYCIRIDGLKTFENIVKADSRPKRRLYIYYYYHCYTESSIVVLVELSTSMSDVNGQSDSEDEMKEKEVRERDSKRREKRQRRKQGLGVKRRMKGMLFLSVFFCQFYDFFQISNTCYLLSFLY
;
A
#
# COMPACT_ATOMS: atom_id res chain seq x y z
N MET A 1 -34.35 -5.16 -25.52
CA MET A 1 -33.29 -6.05 -24.99
C MET A 1 -32.27 -6.45 -26.04
N ARG A 2 -32.64 -7.07 -27.18
CA ARG A 2 -31.69 -7.51 -28.24
C ARG A 2 -30.79 -6.41 -28.83
N ILE A 3 -31.33 -5.21 -29.12
CA ILE A 3 -30.56 -4.11 -29.73
C ILE A 3 -29.48 -3.58 -28.78
N ILE A 4 -29.79 -3.51 -27.48
CA ILE A 4 -28.83 -3.05 -26.46
C ILE A 4 -27.69 -4.07 -26.31
N LEU A 5 -27.99 -5.37 -26.35
CA LEU A 5 -26.98 -6.43 -26.29
C LEU A 5 -26.05 -6.41 -27.51
N LEU A 6 -26.57 -6.16 -28.71
CA LEU A 6 -25.75 -6.00 -29.92
C LEU A 6 -24.83 -4.78 -29.82
N ALA A 7 -25.31 -3.64 -29.31
CA ALA A 7 -24.48 -2.46 -29.13
C ALA A 7 -23.36 -2.66 -28.08
N ILE A 8 -23.63 -3.39 -26.99
CA ILE A 8 -22.63 -3.70 -25.97
C ILE A 8 -21.56 -4.66 -26.51
N PHE A 9 -21.96 -5.66 -27.30
CA PHE A 9 -21.03 -6.65 -27.86
C PHE A 9 -20.19 -6.08 -29.02
N TYR A 10 -20.82 -5.35 -29.94
CA TYR A 10 -20.17 -4.84 -31.16
C TYR A 10 -19.55 -3.44 -31.00
N GLY A 11 -20.03 -2.66 -30.03
CA GLY A 11 -19.50 -1.33 -29.72
C GLY A 11 -17.98 -1.25 -29.49
N PRO A 12 -17.35 -2.15 -28.71
CA PRO A 12 -15.90 -2.09 -28.51
C PRO A 12 -15.11 -2.39 -29.79
N GLU A 13 -15.57 -3.31 -30.64
CA GLU A 13 -14.93 -3.63 -31.92
C GLU A 13 -15.04 -2.46 -32.89
N PHE A 14 -16.23 -1.91 -33.04
CA PHE A 14 -16.48 -0.73 -33.88
C PHE A 14 -15.66 0.49 -33.43
N ASN A 15 -15.53 0.72 -32.13
CA ASN A 15 -14.71 1.82 -31.61
C ASN A 15 -13.23 1.63 -31.92
N LYS A 16 -12.70 0.40 -31.84
CA LYS A 16 -11.30 0.09 -32.20
C LYS A 16 -11.05 0.31 -33.69
N GLU A 17 -11.94 -0.16 -34.56
CA GLU A 17 -11.84 0.07 -36.00
C GLU A 17 -11.88 1.57 -36.33
N LYS A 18 -12.78 2.31 -35.67
CA LYS A 18 -12.88 3.76 -35.83
C LYS A 18 -11.64 4.51 -35.35
N THR A 19 -11.00 4.09 -34.25
CA THR A 19 -9.75 4.71 -33.79
C THR A 19 -8.61 4.41 -34.75
N THR A 20 -8.44 3.16 -35.16
CA THR A 20 -7.36 2.78 -36.09
C THR A 20 -7.50 3.45 -37.46
N ALA A 21 -8.72 3.59 -37.99
CA ALA A 21 -8.96 4.33 -39.23
C ALA A 21 -8.59 5.82 -39.09
N ARG A 22 -8.92 6.45 -37.96
CA ARG A 22 -8.54 7.84 -37.68
C ARG A 22 -7.03 8.01 -37.54
N ASP A 23 -6.36 7.06 -36.90
CA ASP A 23 -4.90 7.14 -36.71
C ASP A 23 -4.16 6.95 -38.04
N LYS A 24 -4.63 6.03 -38.90
CA LYS A 24 -4.13 5.89 -40.28
C LYS A 24 -4.30 7.18 -41.09
N ALA A 25 -5.46 7.83 -41.00
CA ALA A 25 -5.71 9.09 -41.68
C ALA A 25 -4.81 10.23 -41.16
N LYS A 26 -4.53 10.27 -39.85
CA LYS A 26 -3.56 11.23 -39.27
C LYS A 26 -2.15 10.98 -39.80
N ILE A 27 -1.72 9.71 -39.85
CA ILE A 27 -0.40 9.33 -40.36
C ILE A 27 -0.26 9.72 -41.84
N GLU A 28 -1.24 9.39 -42.68
CA GLU A 28 -1.23 9.77 -44.10
C GLU A 28 -1.18 11.29 -44.31
N LEU A 29 -1.85 12.06 -43.44
CA LEU A 29 -1.83 13.51 -43.48
C LEU A 29 -0.46 14.06 -43.02
N LEU A 30 0.17 13.46 -42.01
CA LEU A 30 1.52 13.80 -41.55
C LEU A 30 2.58 13.50 -42.61
N GLU A 31 2.47 12.37 -43.31
CA GLU A 31 3.38 12.01 -44.41
C GLU A 31 3.27 13.00 -45.58
N LYS A 32 2.05 13.43 -45.91
CA LYS A 32 1.80 14.37 -47.04
C LYS A 32 2.19 15.81 -46.72
N TYR A 33 1.95 16.27 -45.50
CA TYR A 33 2.07 17.68 -45.14
C TYR A 33 3.21 17.98 -44.15
N GLY A 34 3.91 16.95 -43.66
CA GLY A 34 4.97 17.10 -42.66
C GLY A 34 4.46 17.67 -41.34
N GLY A 35 5.38 17.96 -40.41
CA GLY A 35 5.06 18.64 -39.14
C GLY A 35 5.01 17.76 -37.89
N GLU A 36 5.65 16.58 -37.92
CA GLU A 36 5.82 15.75 -36.71
C GLU A 36 6.47 16.52 -35.55
N GLU A 37 7.39 17.44 -35.85
CA GLU A 37 8.08 18.28 -34.86
C GLU A 37 7.12 19.17 -34.04
N HIS A 38 5.96 19.53 -34.58
CA HIS A 38 4.96 20.38 -33.91
C HIS A 38 3.88 19.59 -33.16
N LEU A 39 3.84 18.26 -33.28
CA LEU A 39 2.94 17.42 -32.50
C LEU A 39 3.41 17.27 -31.05
N ALA A 40 4.71 17.34 -30.81
CA ALA A 40 5.29 17.34 -29.48
C ALA A 40 4.97 18.68 -28.82
N VAL A 41 3.90 18.70 -28.02
CA VAL A 41 3.47 19.90 -27.29
C VAL A 41 4.60 20.31 -26.33
N PRO A 42 5.22 21.49 -26.52
CA PRO A 42 6.24 21.98 -25.60
C PRO A 42 5.63 22.19 -24.21
N PRO A 43 6.44 22.23 -23.14
CA PRO A 43 5.92 22.45 -21.79
C PRO A 43 5.00 23.67 -21.74
N LYS A 44 3.92 23.58 -20.95
CA LYS A 44 2.84 24.57 -20.93
C LYS A 44 3.32 26.00 -20.66
N GLU A 45 4.43 26.13 -19.93
CA GLU A 45 5.11 27.39 -19.63
C GLU A 45 5.57 28.11 -20.91
N LEU A 46 6.12 27.36 -21.88
CA LEU A 46 6.55 27.90 -23.18
C LEU A 46 5.37 28.27 -24.08
N LEU A 47 4.26 27.53 -24.02
CA LEU A 47 3.06 27.81 -24.82
C LEU A 47 2.41 29.14 -24.45
N LEU A 48 2.37 29.46 -23.16
CA LEU A 48 1.71 30.65 -22.63
C LEU A 48 2.66 31.85 -22.56
N GLY A 49 3.97 31.63 -22.74
CA GLY A 49 5.00 32.65 -22.56
C GLY A 49 5.07 33.20 -21.12
N GLN A 50 4.49 32.48 -20.16
CA GLN A 50 4.43 32.84 -18.75
C GLN A 50 5.38 31.93 -17.97
N THR A 51 6.33 32.54 -17.26
CA THR A 51 7.30 31.83 -16.42
C THR A 51 6.80 31.66 -14.99
N GLU A 52 5.70 32.32 -14.61
CA GLU A 52 5.19 32.36 -13.24
C GLU A 52 3.99 31.42 -13.07
N ASN A 53 4.21 30.29 -12.38
CA ASN A 53 3.12 29.44 -11.90
C ASN A 53 2.61 29.96 -10.56
N TYR A 54 1.45 30.63 -10.54
CA TYR A 54 0.86 31.13 -9.31
C TYR A 54 0.42 30.00 -8.38
N VAL A 55 1.04 29.89 -7.20
CA VAL A 55 0.72 28.88 -6.18
C VAL A 55 0.18 29.56 -4.93
N GLU A 56 -1.08 29.29 -4.59
CA GLU A 56 -1.67 29.79 -3.35
C GLU A 56 -1.37 28.83 -2.19
N TYR A 57 -0.79 29.34 -1.11
CA TYR A 57 -0.58 28.59 0.13
C TYR A 57 -1.66 28.91 1.17
N SER A 58 -2.17 27.88 1.82
CA SER A 58 -2.95 28.00 3.06
C SER A 58 -2.05 28.58 4.17
N ARG A 59 -2.64 29.20 5.20
CA ARG A 59 -1.90 29.66 6.41
C ARG A 59 -1.05 28.56 7.06
N LYS A 60 -1.40 27.28 6.83
CA LYS A 60 -0.66 26.09 7.32
C LYS A 60 0.44 25.60 6.35
N GLY A 61 0.73 26.33 5.27
CA GLY A 61 1.73 25.95 4.25
C GLY A 61 1.29 24.90 3.24
N LYS A 62 0.00 24.51 3.22
CA LYS A 62 -0.53 23.58 2.21
C LYS A 62 -0.87 24.31 0.92
N ILE A 63 -0.47 23.77 -0.23
CA ILE A 63 -0.86 24.30 -1.53
C ILE A 63 -2.37 24.12 -1.74
N VAL A 64 -3.08 25.21 -2.04
CA VAL A 64 -4.53 25.24 -2.28
C VAL A 64 -4.82 25.35 -3.78
N LYS A 65 -4.03 26.16 -4.51
CA LYS A 65 -4.16 26.36 -5.96
C LYS A 65 -2.80 26.33 -6.64
N GLY A 66 -2.77 25.93 -7.91
CA GLY A 66 -1.61 26.05 -8.79
C GLY A 66 -0.58 24.92 -8.73
N GLY A 67 -0.57 24.12 -7.66
CA GLY A 67 0.28 22.93 -7.59
C GLY A 67 -0.34 21.71 -8.28
N GLU A 68 0.52 20.79 -8.73
CA GLU A 68 0.08 19.45 -9.10
C GLU A 68 -0.62 18.79 -7.91
N SER A 69 -1.84 18.29 -8.13
CA SER A 69 -2.58 17.60 -7.08
C SER A 69 -1.77 16.38 -6.63
N PRO A 70 -1.47 16.23 -5.33
CA PRO A 70 -0.76 15.05 -4.87
C PRO A 70 -1.56 13.80 -5.24
N LYS A 71 -0.90 12.79 -5.79
CA LYS A 71 -1.54 11.49 -6.07
C LYS A 71 -2.18 11.00 -4.79
N ILE A 72 -3.48 10.75 -4.82
CA ILE A 72 -4.25 10.28 -3.66
C ILE A 72 -3.70 8.91 -3.28
N LYS A 73 -3.00 8.85 -2.14
CA LYS A 73 -2.54 7.59 -1.54
C LYS A 73 -3.63 7.07 -0.63
N SER A 74 -3.79 5.75 -0.56
CA SER A 74 -4.69 5.15 0.43
C SER A 74 -4.14 5.33 1.86
N ARG A 75 -4.93 4.91 2.86
CA ARG A 75 -4.52 4.97 4.27
C ARG A 75 -3.29 4.09 4.58
N TYR A 76 -3.04 3.07 3.78
CA TYR A 76 -1.98 2.12 3.99
C TYR A 76 -0.74 2.51 3.17
N GLU A 77 0.43 2.17 3.69
CA GLU A 77 1.68 2.41 2.98
C GLU A 77 1.75 1.48 1.78
N GLU A 78 1.57 2.06 0.60
CA GLU A 78 1.75 1.40 -0.70
C GLU A 78 3.24 1.32 -1.04
N ASP A 79 3.60 0.38 -1.92
CA ASP A 79 4.96 0.24 -2.48
C ASP A 79 6.08 0.00 -1.45
N VAL A 80 5.75 -0.53 -0.27
CA VAL A 80 6.74 -0.95 0.73
C VAL A 80 7.12 -2.40 0.47
N TYR A 81 8.33 -2.61 -0.07
CA TYR A 81 8.88 -3.93 -0.29
C TYR A 81 9.99 -4.22 0.72
N PRO A 82 9.84 -5.24 1.59
CA PRO A 82 10.88 -5.59 2.55
C PRO A 82 12.10 -6.16 1.82
N LEU A 83 13.29 -5.98 2.40
CA LEU A 83 14.53 -6.70 2.03
C LEU A 83 14.86 -6.73 0.53
N ASN A 84 14.75 -5.58 -0.12
CA ASN A 84 15.11 -5.34 -1.51
C ASN A 84 14.36 -6.22 -2.53
N HIS A 85 13.17 -6.71 -2.16
CA HIS A 85 12.22 -7.28 -3.12
C HIS A 85 11.59 -6.18 -3.98
N THR A 86 11.14 -6.52 -5.19
CA THR A 86 10.32 -5.64 -6.04
C THR A 86 8.85 -6.03 -6.04
N SER A 87 8.48 -7.04 -5.24
CA SER A 87 7.13 -7.58 -5.14
C SER A 87 6.80 -7.94 -3.69
N VAL A 88 5.51 -7.91 -3.35
CA VAL A 88 5.04 -8.26 -2.00
C VAL A 88 4.99 -9.79 -1.84
N PHE A 89 5.19 -10.29 -0.62
CA PHE A 89 5.00 -11.72 -0.31
C PHE A 89 3.55 -12.13 -0.60
N GLY A 90 3.35 -13.25 -1.31
CA GLY A 90 2.04 -13.69 -1.79
C GLY A 90 1.72 -13.24 -3.22
N SER A 91 2.63 -12.53 -3.88
CA SER A 91 2.53 -12.21 -5.32
C SER A 91 2.81 -13.41 -6.23
N TYR A 92 3.29 -14.52 -5.67
CA TYR A 92 3.60 -15.76 -6.37
C TYR A 92 3.02 -16.97 -5.61
N TRP A 93 2.55 -17.98 -6.34
CA TRP A 93 1.97 -19.20 -5.79
C TRP A 93 2.43 -20.42 -6.60
N THR A 94 2.95 -21.42 -5.91
CA THR A 94 3.34 -22.72 -6.49
C THR A 94 3.16 -23.83 -5.49
N ASP A 95 2.61 -24.98 -5.93
CA ASP A 95 2.57 -26.24 -5.17
C ASP A 95 2.11 -26.08 -3.70
N GLY A 96 1.10 -25.24 -3.46
CA GLY A 96 0.55 -25.03 -2.12
C GLY A 96 1.28 -23.99 -1.26
N GLN A 97 2.30 -23.31 -1.80
CA GLN A 97 3.12 -22.33 -1.08
C GLN A 97 3.07 -20.95 -1.76
N TRP A 98 3.01 -19.92 -0.93
CA TRP A 98 3.07 -18.52 -1.36
C TRP A 98 4.52 -18.02 -1.32
N GLY A 99 4.86 -17.14 -2.27
CA GLY A 99 6.20 -16.56 -2.37
C GLY A 99 6.21 -15.15 -2.97
N TYR A 100 7.41 -14.68 -3.28
CA TYR A 100 7.66 -13.42 -3.96
C TYR A 100 7.76 -13.61 -5.48
N LYS A 101 7.09 -12.77 -6.28
CA LYS A 101 7.15 -12.82 -7.75
C LYS A 101 8.53 -12.48 -8.31
N CYS A 102 9.30 -11.62 -7.64
CA CYS A 102 10.60 -11.17 -8.14
C CYS A 102 11.69 -12.24 -8.09
N CYS A 103 11.75 -12.99 -6.99
CA CYS A 103 12.81 -13.97 -6.71
C CYS A 103 12.29 -15.43 -6.70
N HIS A 104 10.97 -15.65 -6.80
CA HIS A 104 10.27 -16.95 -6.60
C HIS A 104 10.60 -17.65 -5.27
N SER A 105 11.15 -16.91 -4.29
CA SER A 105 11.40 -17.43 -2.96
C SER A 105 10.08 -17.65 -2.22
N LEU A 106 9.93 -18.85 -1.65
CA LEU A 106 8.77 -19.29 -0.87
C LEU A 106 8.90 -18.93 0.62
N MET A 107 10.07 -18.46 1.04
CA MET A 107 10.35 -18.09 2.43
C MET A 107 10.20 -16.58 2.61
N LYS A 108 9.33 -16.19 3.55
CA LYS A 108 9.13 -14.79 3.94
C LYS A 108 10.38 -14.26 4.64
N ASN A 109 10.73 -12.99 4.39
CA ASN A 109 11.86 -12.29 5.00
C ASN A 109 13.26 -12.79 4.59
N LEU A 110 13.40 -13.53 3.49
CA LEU A 110 14.71 -13.69 2.88
C LEU A 110 15.06 -12.45 2.07
N TYR A 111 16.33 -12.06 2.04
CA TYR A 111 16.80 -10.99 1.16
C TYR A 111 16.66 -11.42 -0.30
N CYS A 112 16.17 -10.53 -1.17
CA CYS A 112 16.09 -10.85 -2.59
C CYS A 112 17.51 -10.87 -3.16
N ILE A 113 17.97 -12.06 -3.53
CA ILE A 113 19.14 -12.19 -4.39
C ILE A 113 18.70 -11.60 -5.72
N ARG A 114 19.26 -10.46 -6.13
CA ARG A 114 18.92 -9.75 -7.36
C ARG A 114 19.23 -10.64 -8.57
N ILE A 115 18.35 -11.58 -8.82
CA ILE A 115 18.30 -12.40 -10.01
C ILE A 115 17.39 -11.61 -10.92
N ASP A 116 17.96 -10.58 -11.55
CA ASP A 116 17.29 -9.86 -12.62
C ASP A 116 17.11 -10.84 -13.79
N GLY A 117 16.02 -11.60 -13.74
CA GLY A 117 15.62 -12.54 -14.76
C GLY A 117 15.65 -14.00 -14.31
N LEU A 118 14.46 -14.58 -14.30
CA LEU A 118 14.06 -16.00 -14.23
C LEU A 118 14.93 -17.01 -15.02
N LYS A 119 15.92 -16.53 -15.78
CA LYS A 119 16.83 -17.33 -16.59
C LYS A 119 17.71 -18.22 -15.73
N THR A 120 18.20 -17.78 -14.57
CA THR A 120 19.15 -18.60 -13.80
C THR A 120 18.51 -19.82 -13.14
N PHE A 121 17.33 -19.72 -12.52
CA PHE A 121 16.66 -20.88 -11.92
C PHE A 121 16.24 -21.92 -12.97
N GLU A 122 15.65 -21.48 -14.09
CA GLU A 122 15.37 -22.40 -15.18
C GLU A 122 16.65 -22.98 -15.80
N ASN A 123 17.73 -22.20 -15.93
CA ASN A 123 18.99 -22.71 -16.46
C ASN A 123 19.70 -23.66 -15.49
N ILE A 124 19.60 -23.46 -14.17
CA ILE A 124 20.10 -24.41 -13.16
C ILE A 124 19.31 -25.72 -13.25
N VAL A 125 17.97 -25.65 -13.35
CA VAL A 125 17.11 -26.83 -13.49
C VAL A 125 17.28 -27.52 -14.85
N LYS A 126 17.62 -26.79 -15.92
CA LYS A 126 17.90 -27.34 -17.26
C LYS A 126 19.34 -27.89 -17.38
N ALA A 127 20.29 -27.35 -16.63
CA ALA A 127 21.69 -27.80 -16.63
C ALA A 127 21.89 -29.11 -15.85
N ASP A 128 20.99 -29.43 -14.92
CA ASP A 128 21.05 -30.69 -14.17
C ASP A 128 20.25 -31.79 -14.90
N SER A 129 20.93 -32.54 -15.78
CA SER A 129 20.36 -33.67 -16.55
C SER A 129 20.20 -34.96 -15.74
N ARG A 130 20.33 -34.90 -14.41
CA ARG A 130 20.19 -36.07 -13.54
C ARG A 130 18.71 -36.45 -13.39
N PRO A 131 18.36 -37.75 -13.42
CA PRO A 131 16.97 -38.16 -13.22
C PRO A 131 16.49 -37.64 -11.87
N LYS A 132 15.31 -37.00 -11.86
CA LYS A 132 14.64 -36.42 -10.69
C LYS A 132 14.49 -37.48 -9.59
N ARG A 133 15.52 -37.65 -8.77
CA ARG A 133 15.39 -38.32 -7.49
C ARG A 133 14.61 -37.39 -6.59
N ARG A 134 13.60 -37.94 -5.95
CA ARG A 134 12.68 -37.30 -5.00
C ARG A 134 13.49 -36.73 -3.83
N LEU A 135 14.12 -35.57 -4.02
CA LEU A 135 14.90 -34.85 -3.01
C LEU A 135 13.98 -33.82 -2.35
N TYR A 136 12.98 -34.34 -1.66
CA TYR A 136 12.30 -33.65 -0.58
C TYR A 136 12.58 -34.49 0.65
N ILE A 137 12.83 -33.87 1.80
CA ILE A 137 13.18 -34.48 3.11
C ILE A 137 14.70 -34.65 3.41
N TYR A 138 15.58 -33.70 3.06
CA TYR A 138 16.90 -33.63 3.73
C TYR A 138 17.31 -32.24 4.27
N TYR A 139 16.64 -31.17 3.83
CA TYR A 139 16.81 -29.84 4.43
C TYR A 139 15.92 -29.58 5.66
N TYR A 140 15.28 -30.63 6.20
CA TYR A 140 14.39 -30.50 7.36
C TYR A 140 14.94 -31.14 8.66
N TYR A 141 16.08 -31.85 8.64
CA TYR A 141 16.55 -32.63 9.81
C TYR A 141 17.99 -32.39 10.31
N HIS A 142 18.83 -31.56 9.68
CA HIS A 142 20.24 -31.46 10.10
C HIS A 142 20.60 -30.35 11.12
N CYS A 143 19.64 -29.86 11.92
CA CYS A 143 19.91 -28.81 12.92
C CYS A 143 20.15 -29.31 14.36
N TYR A 144 20.25 -30.63 14.60
CA TYR A 144 20.64 -31.19 15.91
C TYR A 144 21.43 -32.49 15.72
N THR A 145 22.77 -32.40 15.80
CA THR A 145 23.70 -33.33 16.49
C THR A 145 25.13 -33.06 16.01
N GLU A 146 26.02 -32.74 16.96
CA GLU A 146 27.47 -32.76 16.78
C GLU A 146 27.93 -34.19 16.43
N SER A 147 28.30 -34.43 15.18
CA SER A 147 29.30 -35.44 14.82
C SER A 147 29.57 -35.38 13.32
N SER A 148 30.84 -35.13 13.00
CA SER A 148 31.52 -35.22 11.71
C SER A 148 31.01 -36.30 10.75
N ILE A 149 31.00 -36.03 9.43
CA ILE A 149 31.67 -36.86 8.39
C ILE A 149 31.53 -36.27 6.97
N VAL A 150 32.71 -36.05 6.37
CA VAL A 150 33.19 -35.90 4.97
C VAL A 150 32.37 -35.13 3.92
N VAL A 151 32.90 -33.93 3.62
CA VAL A 151 32.64 -33.13 2.41
C VAL A 151 33.58 -33.60 1.30
N LEU A 152 33.06 -33.88 0.10
CA LEU A 152 33.87 -33.83 -1.13
C LEU A 152 33.28 -32.74 -2.02
N VAL A 153 33.82 -31.54 -1.84
CA VAL A 153 33.61 -30.36 -2.70
C VAL A 153 35.01 -29.95 -3.14
N GLU A 154 35.32 -30.18 -4.41
CA GLU A 154 36.35 -29.39 -5.09
C GLU A 154 35.64 -28.26 -5.84
N LEU A 155 35.66 -27.07 -5.25
CA LEU A 155 36.20 -25.89 -5.92
C LEU A 155 36.46 -24.79 -4.88
N SER A 156 37.72 -24.38 -4.84
CA SER A 156 38.32 -23.34 -4.03
C SER A 156 37.63 -21.98 -4.18
N THR A 157 37.10 -21.44 -3.08
CA THR A 157 37.19 -20.00 -2.82
C THR A 157 37.32 -19.79 -1.32
N SER A 158 38.39 -19.07 -0.97
CA SER A 158 38.86 -18.73 0.36
C SER A 158 37.79 -18.12 1.24
N MET A 159 37.56 -18.75 2.40
CA MET A 159 37.00 -18.10 3.58
C MET A 159 38.02 -17.08 4.07
N SER A 160 37.64 -15.80 4.06
CA SER A 160 38.25 -14.79 4.91
C SER A 160 37.24 -14.40 5.98
N ASP A 161 37.63 -14.68 7.22
CA ASP A 161 36.94 -14.29 8.43
C ASP A 161 36.70 -12.78 8.47
N VAL A 162 35.42 -12.37 8.45
CA VAL A 162 35.04 -11.02 8.86
C VAL A 162 34.37 -11.14 10.23
N ASN A 163 35.19 -10.83 11.22
CA ASN A 163 34.87 -10.64 12.62
C ASN A 163 33.57 -9.83 12.79
N GLY A 164 32.52 -10.48 13.27
CA GLY A 164 31.25 -9.86 13.62
C GLY A 164 31.39 -9.06 14.91
N GLN A 165 31.47 -7.75 14.79
CA GLN A 165 31.41 -6.84 15.93
C GLN A 165 30.51 -5.66 15.58
N SER A 166 29.19 -5.86 15.75
CA SER A 166 28.18 -4.80 15.59
C SER A 166 26.82 -5.12 16.24
N ASP A 167 26.69 -6.14 17.11
CA ASP A 167 25.37 -6.55 17.63
C ASP A 167 24.87 -5.69 18.81
N SER A 168 25.71 -4.84 19.41
CA SER A 168 25.33 -4.07 20.60
C SER A 168 24.57 -2.77 20.30
N GLU A 169 24.84 -2.11 19.17
CA GLU A 169 24.20 -0.83 18.85
C GLU A 169 22.79 -0.99 18.27
N ASP A 170 22.56 -2.04 17.48
CA ASP A 170 21.27 -2.27 16.83
C ASP A 170 20.21 -2.79 17.82
N GLU A 171 20.61 -3.61 18.81
CA GLU A 171 19.73 -3.96 19.93
C GLU A 171 19.34 -2.75 20.78
N MET A 172 20.25 -1.79 20.98
CA MET A 172 19.98 -0.59 21.77
C MET A 172 18.96 0.32 21.06
N LYS A 173 19.11 0.49 19.74
CA LYS A 173 18.15 1.24 18.90
C LYS A 173 16.78 0.58 18.90
N GLU A 174 16.71 -0.76 18.82
CA GLU A 174 15.44 -1.47 18.84
C GLU A 174 14.72 -1.33 20.20
N LYS A 175 15.45 -1.40 21.31
CA LYS A 175 14.90 -1.17 22.67
C LYS A 175 14.37 0.28 22.82
N GLU A 176 15.09 1.28 22.31
CA GLU A 176 14.66 2.69 22.37
C GLU A 176 13.38 2.93 21.54
N VAL A 177 13.28 2.35 20.35
CA VAL A 177 12.08 2.44 19.49
C VAL A 177 10.88 1.79 20.18
N ARG A 178 11.06 0.60 20.77
CA ARG A 178 9.99 -0.10 21.51
C ARG A 178 9.51 0.69 22.73
N GLU A 179 10.41 1.34 23.47
CA GLU A 179 10.05 2.18 24.61
C GLU A 179 9.30 3.45 24.18
N ARG A 180 9.75 4.09 23.09
CA ARG A 180 9.09 5.27 22.51
C ARG A 180 7.66 4.96 22.04
N ASP A 181 7.46 3.79 21.42
CA ASP A 181 6.14 3.33 21.00
C ASP A 181 5.23 2.97 22.17
N SER A 182 5.77 2.37 23.24
CA SER A 182 5.04 2.09 24.48
C SER A 182 4.52 3.39 25.12
N LYS A 183 5.38 4.40 25.29
CA LYS A 183 5.00 5.73 25.82
C LYS A 183 3.93 6.41 24.93
N ARG A 184 4.03 6.27 23.61
CA ARG A 184 3.04 6.83 22.66
C ARG A 184 1.69 6.13 22.76
N ARG A 185 1.66 4.81 22.99
CA ARG A 185 0.43 4.03 23.23
C ARG A 185 -0.24 4.42 24.54
N GLU A 186 0.54 4.58 25.61
CA GLU A 186 0.02 5.01 26.92
C GLU A 186 -0.60 6.42 26.85
N LYS A 187 0.07 7.39 26.20
CA LYS A 187 -0.47 8.74 26.00
C LYS A 187 -1.80 8.74 25.21
N ARG A 188 -1.93 7.84 24.23
CA ARG A 188 -3.19 7.65 23.47
C ARG A 188 -4.30 7.07 24.36
N GLN A 189 -3.99 6.11 25.24
CA GLN A 189 -4.96 5.55 26.19
C GLN A 189 -5.42 6.59 27.21
N ARG A 190 -4.51 7.38 27.79
CA ARG A 190 -4.84 8.50 28.70
C ARG A 190 -5.75 9.54 28.02
N ARG A 191 -5.48 9.88 26.75
CA ARG A 191 -6.36 10.76 25.94
C ARG A 191 -7.76 10.17 25.75
N LYS A 192 -7.87 8.86 25.48
CA LYS A 192 -9.17 8.18 25.34
C LYS A 192 -9.96 8.17 26.65
N GLN A 193 -9.30 7.90 27.78
CA GLN A 193 -9.92 7.96 29.10
C GLN A 193 -10.40 9.40 29.42
N GLY A 194 -9.58 10.42 29.18
CA GLY A 194 -9.99 11.83 29.39
C GLY A 194 -11.13 12.28 28.47
N LEU A 195 -11.18 11.81 27.22
CA LEU A 195 -12.33 12.05 26.32
C LEU A 195 -13.58 11.28 26.78
N GLY A 196 -13.42 10.08 27.33
CA GLY A 196 -14.50 9.30 27.96
C GLY A 196 -15.11 10.04 29.15
N VAL A 197 -14.28 10.57 30.05
CA VAL A 197 -14.72 11.39 31.19
C VAL A 197 -15.46 12.65 30.73
N LYS A 198 -14.93 13.38 29.74
CA LYS A 198 -15.60 14.56 29.17
C LYS A 198 -16.94 14.22 28.50
N ARG A 199 -17.05 13.08 27.81
CA ARG A 199 -18.31 12.59 27.23
C ARG A 199 -19.31 12.22 28.31
N ARG A 200 -18.86 11.58 29.40
CA ARG A 200 -19.69 11.24 30.56
C ARG A 200 -20.23 12.48 31.27
N MET A 201 -19.38 13.48 31.51
CA MET A 201 -19.80 14.76 32.10
C MET A 201 -20.79 15.52 31.21
N LYS A 202 -20.56 15.55 29.88
CA LYS A 202 -21.51 16.14 28.93
C LYS A 202 -22.84 15.39 28.90
N GLY A 203 -22.82 14.06 28.97
CA GLY A 203 -24.03 13.24 29.06
C GLY A 203 -24.83 13.50 30.34
N MET A 204 -24.15 13.63 31.49
CA MET A 204 -24.79 13.96 32.77
C MET A 204 -25.42 15.35 32.76
N LEU A 205 -24.74 16.36 32.19
CA LEU A 205 -25.30 17.71 32.02
C LEU A 205 -26.49 17.72 31.05
N PHE A 206 -26.45 16.89 30.00
CA PHE A 206 -27.56 16.80 29.06
C PHE A 206 -28.78 16.13 29.69
N LEU A 207 -28.58 15.06 30.47
CA LEU A 207 -29.64 14.40 31.23
C LEU A 207 -30.22 15.31 32.33
N SER A 208 -29.40 16.09 33.04
CA SER A 208 -29.91 17.01 34.07
C SER A 208 -30.78 18.13 33.47
N VAL A 209 -30.40 18.67 32.31
CA VAL A 209 -31.21 19.69 31.61
C VAL A 209 -32.52 19.07 31.08
N PHE A 210 -32.46 17.86 30.53
CA PHE A 210 -33.67 17.15 30.09
C PHE A 210 -34.63 16.82 31.24
N PHE A 211 -34.09 16.41 32.39
CA PHE A 211 -34.91 16.07 33.57
C PHE A 211 -35.59 17.31 34.17
N CYS A 212 -34.92 18.47 34.17
CA CYS A 212 -35.54 19.73 34.62
C CYS A 212 -36.69 20.15 33.69
N GLN A 213 -36.50 20.11 32.37
CA GLN A 213 -37.54 20.51 31.42
C GLN A 213 -38.77 19.58 31.46
N PHE A 214 -38.57 18.28 31.73
CA PHE A 214 -39.68 17.34 31.88
C PHE A 214 -40.45 17.51 33.18
N TYR A 215 -39.79 17.88 34.28
CA TYR A 215 -40.48 18.17 35.55
C TYR A 215 -41.33 19.44 35.46
N ASP A 216 -40.82 20.48 34.80
CA ASP A 216 -41.58 21.71 34.57
C ASP A 216 -42.82 21.45 33.72
N PHE A 217 -42.72 20.60 32.69
CA PHE A 217 -43.86 20.24 31.84
C PHE A 217 -44.91 19.38 32.57
N PHE A 218 -44.49 18.53 33.50
CA PHE A 218 -45.39 17.68 34.29
C PHE A 218 -46.09 18.44 35.43
N GLN A 219 -45.50 19.52 35.95
CA GLN A 219 -46.20 20.41 36.88
C GLN A 219 -47.25 21.26 36.17
N ILE A 220 -46.99 21.74 34.95
CA ILE A 220 -47.94 22.54 34.18
C ILE A 220 -49.19 21.73 33.79
N SER A 221 -49.03 20.46 33.43
CA SER A 221 -50.18 19.62 33.07
C SER A 221 -51.10 19.33 34.26
N ASN A 222 -50.54 19.05 35.44
CA ASN A 222 -51.33 18.76 36.64
C ASN A 222 -52.09 19.98 37.18
N THR A 223 -51.58 21.21 36.99
CA THR A 223 -52.32 22.43 37.35
C THR A 223 -53.48 22.74 36.40
N CYS A 224 -53.38 22.34 35.12
CA CYS A 224 -54.47 22.54 34.15
C CYS A 224 -55.65 21.60 34.38
N TYR A 225 -55.41 20.36 34.84
CA TYR A 225 -56.49 19.40 35.15
C TYR A 225 -57.31 19.78 36.41
N LEU A 226 -56.75 20.58 37.32
CA LEU A 226 -57.48 21.07 38.50
C LEU A 226 -58.32 22.32 38.21
N LEU A 227 -57.94 23.12 37.21
CA LEU A 227 -58.70 24.30 36.78
C LEU A 227 -59.90 23.96 35.89
N SER A 228 -59.92 22.79 35.25
CA SER A 228 -61.07 22.32 34.46
C SER A 228 -62.17 21.64 35.28
N PHE A 229 -61.97 21.44 36.59
CA PHE A 229 -62.95 20.84 37.50
C PHE A 229 -63.70 21.86 38.37
N LEU A 230 -63.40 23.15 38.23
CA LEU A 230 -63.95 24.25 39.04
C LEU A 230 -64.82 25.24 38.24
N TYR A 231 -65.25 24.88 37.03
CA TYR A 231 -66.17 25.67 36.22
C TYR A 231 -67.36 24.84 35.74
#